data_AF-A0A9P0JPI6-F1
#
_entry.id   AF-A0A9P0JPI6-F1
#
_cell.length_a   1.000
_cell.length_b   1.000
_cell.length_c   1.000
_cell.angle_alpha   90.00
_cell.angle_beta   90.00
_cell.angle_gamma   90.00
#
_symmetry.space_group_name_H-M   'P 1'
#
loop_
_entity.id
_entity.type
_entity.pdbx_description
1 polymer ?
#
loop_
_entity_poly.entity_id
_entity_poly.type
_entity_poly.pdbx_seq_one_letter_code
_entity_poly.pdbx_strand_id
1 'polypeptide(L)'
;MGINEISRQFGIPSSRILRRRYAVKNKTKLTMGKHLVLDFDNEKRLVKHIINLGEAGFPPNRQAIRMLAYQFAEKLNLKHNFDHDNEMAEGACFKSFFKRNPELYIRQAEGLY
;
A
#
# COMPACT_ATOMS: atom_id res chain seq x y z
N MET A 1 16.94 -2.69 27.63
CA MET A 1 15.56 -3.20 27.64
C MET A 1 15.54 -4.64 27.16
N GLY A 2 15.35 -5.59 28.08
CA GLY A 2 15.22 -7.01 27.75
C GLY A 2 13.82 -7.37 27.25
N ILE A 3 13.66 -8.50 26.56
CA ILE A 3 12.38 -8.93 25.96
C ILE A 3 11.28 -9.10 27.02
N ASN A 4 11.64 -9.56 28.22
CA ASN A 4 10.71 -9.74 29.34
C ASN A 4 10.23 -8.39 29.92
N GLU A 5 11.07 -7.35 29.85
CA GLU A 5 10.76 -5.99 30.29
C GLU A 5 9.75 -5.35 29.32
N ILE A 6 9.98 -5.53 28.01
CA ILE A 6 9.07 -5.11 26.93
C ILE A 6 7.73 -5.84 27.03
N SER A 7 7.74 -7.13 27.36
CA SER A 7 6.52 -7.93 27.54
C SER A 7 5.65 -7.38 28.67
N ARG A 8 6.26 -6.97 29.80
CA ARG A 8 5.55 -6.36 30.92
C ARG A 8 5.04 -4.95 30.60
N GLN A 9 5.84 -4.14 29.91
CA GLN A 9 5.50 -2.76 29.59
C GLN A 9 4.35 -2.67 28.56
N PHE A 10 4.33 -3.55 27.56
CA PHE A 10 3.37 -3.50 26.45
C PHE A 10 2.24 -4.54 26.57
N GLY A 11 2.25 -5.39 27.60
CA GLY A 11 1.27 -6.47 27.77
C GLY A 11 1.29 -7.53 26.67
N ILE A 12 2.35 -7.54 25.84
CA ILE A 12 2.49 -8.49 24.74
C ILE A 12 3.15 -9.75 25.30
N PRO A 13 2.55 -10.94 25.18
CA PRO A 13 3.18 -12.18 25.63
C PRO A 13 4.56 -12.34 25.00
N SER A 14 5.55 -12.78 25.81
CA SER A 14 6.92 -13.11 25.38
C SER A 14 6.95 -14.37 24.51
N SER A 15 6.20 -14.32 23.42
CA SER A 15 5.97 -15.38 22.46
C SER A 15 7.20 -15.57 21.58
N ARG A 16 7.28 -16.73 20.93
CA ARG A 16 8.33 -17.03 19.94
C ARG A 16 8.41 -15.95 18.85
N ILE A 17 7.26 -15.35 18.51
CA ILE A 17 7.16 -14.29 17.50
C ILE A 17 7.81 -12.99 18.00
N LEU A 18 7.54 -12.57 19.24
CA LEU A 18 8.15 -11.37 19.82
C LEU A 18 9.68 -11.53 19.93
N ARG A 19 10.14 -12.69 20.40
CA ARG A 19 11.58 -13.02 20.48
C ARG A 19 12.25 -13.00 19.11
N ARG A 20 11.62 -13.62 18.10
CA ARG A 20 12.10 -13.60 16.71
C ARG A 20 12.20 -12.18 16.17
N ARG A 21 11.17 -11.34 16.37
CA ARG A 21 11.17 -9.95 15.88
C ARG A 21 12.23 -9.08 16.58
N TYR A 22 12.43 -9.28 17.89
CA TYR A 22 13.45 -8.58 18.66
C TYR A 22 14.87 -8.96 18.20
N ALA A 23 15.12 -10.25 17.98
CA ALA A 23 16.42 -10.74 17.49
C ALA A 23 16.77 -10.23 16.09
N VAL A 24 15.79 -10.17 15.19
CA VAL A 24 15.96 -9.66 13.81
C VAL A 24 16.04 -8.13 13.75
N LYS A 25 15.83 -7.42 14.89
CA LYS A 25 15.72 -5.95 14.95
C LYS A 25 14.84 -5.40 13.82
N ASN A 26 13.73 -6.09 13.55
CA ASN A 26 12.95 -5.86 12.35
C ASN A 26 12.27 -4.47 12.43
N LYS A 27 12.87 -3.47 11.77
CA LYS A 27 12.38 -2.07 11.76
C LYS A 27 11.28 -1.85 10.72
N THR A 28 11.03 -2.82 9.86
CA THR A 28 10.01 -2.72 8.82
C THR A 28 8.63 -2.68 9.47
N LYS A 29 7.91 -1.57 9.28
CA LYS A 29 6.50 -1.45 9.66
C LYS A 29 5.69 -2.48 8.86
N LEU A 30 5.42 -3.63 9.48
CA LEU A 30 4.53 -4.62 8.90
C LEU A 30 3.09 -4.17 9.13
N THR A 31 2.43 -3.70 8.09
CA THR A 31 1.00 -3.41 8.12
C THR A 31 0.24 -4.72 8.28
N MET A 32 -0.58 -4.84 9.32
CA MET A 32 -1.47 -5.98 9.53
C MET A 32 -2.61 -5.90 8.49
N GLY A 33 -2.43 -6.51 7.32
CA GLY A 33 -3.44 -6.57 6.25
C GLY A 33 -2.87 -7.18 4.98
N LYS A 34 -3.73 -7.56 4.02
CA LYS A 34 -3.28 -7.93 2.66
C LYS A 34 -2.46 -6.77 2.11
N HIS A 35 -1.18 -7.02 1.86
CA HIS A 35 -0.31 -6.04 1.21
C HIS A 35 -0.94 -5.71 -0.15
N LEU A 36 -0.82 -4.44 -0.56
CA LEU A 36 -1.03 -4.10 -1.96
C LEU A 36 -0.15 -5.05 -2.77
N VAL A 37 -0.60 -5.59 -3.89
CA VAL A 37 0.28 -6.49 -4.65
C VAL A 37 1.58 -5.79 -5.09
N LEU A 38 1.55 -4.45 -5.10
CA LEU A 38 2.68 -3.57 -5.28
C LEU A 38 3.47 -3.39 -3.97
N ASP A 39 4.77 -3.65 -4.04
CA ASP A 39 5.73 -3.32 -2.99
C ASP A 39 5.67 -1.81 -2.63
N PHE A 40 6.12 -1.43 -1.43
CA PHE A 40 6.07 -0.04 -0.96
C PHE A 40 6.79 0.95 -1.89
N ASP A 41 7.89 0.53 -2.53
CA ASP A 41 8.60 1.37 -3.49
C ASP A 41 7.76 1.61 -4.76
N ASN A 42 7.14 0.54 -5.25
CA ASN A 42 6.27 0.58 -6.43
C ASN A 42 5.00 1.39 -6.16
N GLU A 43 4.44 1.31 -4.95
CA GLU A 43 3.31 2.14 -4.51
C GLU A 43 3.66 3.63 -4.60
N LYS A 44 4.84 4.04 -4.11
CA LYS A 44 5.30 5.44 -4.21
C LYS A 44 5.51 5.90 -5.64
N ARG A 45 6.06 5.04 -6.50
CA ARG A 45 6.24 5.34 -7.94
C ARG A 45 4.91 5.56 -8.63
N LEU A 46 3.90 4.73 -8.32
CA LEU A 46 2.55 4.88 -8.85
C LEU A 46 1.89 6.18 -8.37
N VAL A 47 1.99 6.50 -7.07
CA VAL A 47 1.47 7.76 -6.50
C VAL A 47 2.09 8.97 -7.19
N LYS A 48 3.42 8.99 -7.36
CA LYS A 48 4.12 10.06 -8.06
C LYS A 48 3.65 10.21 -9.52
N HIS A 49 3.42 9.09 -10.20
CA HIS A 49 2.90 9.11 -11.56
C HIS A 49 1.49 9.72 -11.63
N ILE A 50 0.60 9.37 -10.69
CA ILE A 50 -0.76 9.92 -10.57
C ILE A 50 -0.72 11.43 -10.30
N ILE A 51 0.17 11.88 -9.41
CA ILE A 51 0.34 13.30 -9.10
C ILE A 51 0.79 14.08 -10.34
N ASN A 52 1.80 13.58 -11.05
CA ASN A 52 2.31 14.19 -12.28
C ASN A 52 1.23 14.26 -13.37
N LEU A 53 0.39 13.22 -13.49
CA LEU A 53 -0.74 13.21 -14.43
C LEU A 53 -1.78 14.28 -14.08
N GLY A 54 -2.09 14.43 -12.79
CA GLY A 54 -2.98 15.50 -12.32
C GLY A 54 -2.42 16.90 -12.60
N GLU A 55 -1.11 17.11 -12.40
CA GLU A 55 -0.44 18.39 -12.69
C GLU A 55 -0.37 18.68 -14.20
N ALA A 56 -0.32 17.64 -15.04
CA ALA A 56 -0.38 17.77 -16.50
C ALA A 56 -1.80 18.04 -17.06
N GLY A 57 -2.80 18.20 -16.19
CA GLY A 57 -4.18 18.50 -16.59
C GLY A 57 -5.04 17.29 -16.96
N PHE A 58 -4.56 16.07 -16.68
CA PHE A 58 -5.32 14.83 -16.90
C PHE A 58 -5.66 14.19 -15.55
N PRO A 59 -6.74 14.63 -14.88
CA PRO A 59 -7.15 14.04 -13.60
C PRO A 59 -7.58 12.58 -13.83
N PRO A 60 -6.86 11.59 -13.26
CA PRO A 60 -7.20 10.20 -13.49
C PRO A 60 -8.43 9.82 -12.66
N ASN A 61 -9.49 9.37 -13.36
CA ASN A 61 -10.69 8.85 -12.74
C ASN A 61 -10.38 7.61 -11.88
N ARG A 62 -11.24 7.27 -10.91
CA ARG A 62 -11.06 6.08 -10.04
C ARG A 62 -10.88 4.79 -10.83
N GLN A 63 -11.57 4.65 -11.96
CA GLN A 63 -11.40 3.52 -12.88
C GLN A 63 -10.03 3.55 -13.56
N ALA A 64 -9.59 4.70 -14.06
CA ALA A 64 -8.27 4.87 -14.67
C ALA A 64 -7.15 4.54 -13.69
N ILE A 65 -7.26 4.93 -12.40
CA ILE A 65 -6.28 4.57 -11.37
C ILE A 65 -6.23 3.05 -11.15
N ARG A 66 -7.38 2.36 -11.21
CA ARG A 66 -7.42 0.88 -11.07
C ARG A 66 -6.80 0.16 -12.26
N MET A 67 -7.03 0.66 -13.48
CA MET A 67 -6.39 0.15 -14.69
C MET A 67 -4.88 0.41 -14.68
N LEU A 68 -4.45 1.63 -14.30
CA LEU A 68 -3.05 1.97 -14.16
C LEU A 68 -2.34 1.08 -13.13
N ALA A 69 -2.99 0.79 -11.99
CA ALA A 69 -2.43 -0.12 -10.99
C ALA A 69 -2.27 -1.55 -11.54
N TYR A 70 -3.23 -2.05 -12.33
CA TYR A 70 -3.14 -3.35 -13.00
C TYR A 70 -1.99 -3.36 -14.03
N GLN A 71 -1.97 -2.41 -14.95
CA GLN A 71 -0.90 -2.27 -15.96
C GLN A 71 0.48 -2.12 -15.33
N PHE A 72 0.58 -1.40 -14.22
CA PHE A 72 1.85 -1.23 -13.51
C PHE A 72 2.31 -2.55 -12.88
N ALA A 73 1.40 -3.38 -12.39
CA ALA A 73 1.71 -4.67 -11.81
C ALA A 73 2.09 -5.71 -12.88
N GLU A 74 1.40 -5.73 -14.02
CA GLU A 74 1.74 -6.51 -15.22
C GLU A 74 3.13 -6.13 -15.76
N LYS A 75 3.41 -4.83 -15.93
CA LYS A 75 4.73 -4.34 -16.39
C LYS A 75 5.87 -4.74 -15.45
N LEU A 76 5.60 -4.82 -14.16
CA LEU A 76 6.57 -5.26 -13.16
C LEU A 76 6.61 -6.79 -12.99
N ASN A 77 5.82 -7.55 -13.76
CA ASN A 77 5.64 -8.99 -13.65
C ASN A 77 5.38 -9.44 -12.20
N LEU A 78 4.61 -8.65 -11.45
CA LEU A 78 4.27 -8.96 -10.07
C LEU A 78 3.18 -10.02 -10.05
N LYS A 79 3.40 -11.12 -9.32
CA LYS A 79 2.37 -12.14 -9.15
C LYS A 79 1.18 -11.54 -8.39
N HIS A 80 0.09 -11.29 -9.10
CA HIS A 80 -1.11 -10.66 -8.55
C HIS A 80 -2.39 -11.45 -8.81
N ASN A 81 -3.27 -11.42 -7.81
CA ASN A 81 -4.63 -11.93 -7.93
C ASN A 81 -5.60 -10.84 -8.44
N PHE A 82 -5.13 -9.92 -9.28
CA PHE A 82 -6.02 -8.98 -9.94
C PHE A 82 -6.89 -9.72 -10.94
N ASP A 83 -8.10 -9.19 -11.12
CA ASP A 83 -9.05 -9.72 -12.09
C ASP A 83 -8.50 -9.47 -13.50
N HIS A 84 -8.14 -10.56 -14.20
CA HIS A 84 -7.60 -10.50 -15.56
C HIS A 84 -8.69 -10.29 -16.61
N ASP A 85 -9.95 -10.64 -16.31
CA ASP A 85 -11.06 -10.43 -17.25
C ASP A 85 -11.43 -8.94 -17.33
N ASN A 86 -11.37 -8.24 -16.20
CA ASN A 86 -11.68 -6.81 -16.14
C ASN A 86 -10.43 -5.91 -16.22
N GLU A 87 -9.22 -6.47 -16.23
CA GLU A 87 -7.93 -5.73 -16.23
C GLU A 87 -7.86 -4.62 -15.16
N MET A 88 -8.42 -4.91 -13.98
CA MET A 88 -8.61 -3.91 -12.93
C MET A 88 -8.14 -4.41 -11.56
N ALA A 89 -7.55 -3.50 -10.80
CA ALA A 89 -7.24 -3.75 -9.41
C ALA A 89 -8.52 -3.93 -8.58
N GLU A 90 -8.53 -4.99 -7.73
CA GLU A 90 -9.64 -5.31 -6.84
C GLU A 90 -10.01 -4.11 -5.94
N GLY A 91 -11.31 -3.87 -5.73
CA GLY A 91 -11.80 -2.74 -4.95
C GLY A 91 -11.29 -2.70 -3.50
N ALA A 92 -11.02 -3.86 -2.89
CA ALA A 92 -10.42 -3.93 -1.55
C ALA A 92 -8.98 -3.37 -1.55
N CYS A 93 -8.18 -3.75 -2.56
CA CYS A 93 -6.82 -3.28 -2.77
C CYS A 93 -6.79 -1.76 -2.98
N PHE A 94 -7.74 -1.24 -3.77
CA PHE A 94 -7.93 0.18 -4.03
C PHE A 94 -8.29 0.99 -2.77
N LYS A 95 -9.20 0.49 -1.92
CA LYS A 95 -9.54 1.14 -0.65
C LYS A 95 -8.33 1.23 0.28
N SER A 96 -7.54 0.16 0.38
CA SER A 96 -6.31 0.16 1.18
C SER A 96 -5.25 1.12 0.63
N PHE A 97 -5.13 1.24 -0.70
CA PHE A 97 -4.24 2.21 -1.35
C PHE A 97 -4.56 3.66 -0.97
N PHE A 98 -5.83 4.07 -1.08
CA PHE A 98 -6.25 5.42 -0.70
C PHE A 98 -6.12 5.68 0.80
N LYS A 99 -6.34 4.66 1.64
CA LYS A 99 -6.13 4.78 3.10
C LYS A 99 -4.66 5.04 3.46
N ARG A 100 -3.72 4.51 2.68
CA ARG A 100 -2.27 4.72 2.88
C ARG A 100 -1.78 6.04 2.27
N ASN A 101 -2.41 6.51 1.21
CA ASN A 101 -2.04 7.73 0.47
C ASN A 101 -3.19 8.75 0.47
N PRO A 102 -3.49 9.39 1.63
CA PRO A 102 -4.60 10.34 1.74
C PRO A 102 -4.42 11.59 0.86
N GLU A 103 -3.18 11.94 0.51
CA GLU A 103 -2.84 13.02 -0.43
C GLU A 103 -3.53 12.89 -1.80
N LEU A 104 -3.69 11.65 -2.29
CA LEU A 104 -4.41 11.40 -3.54
C LEU A 104 -5.93 11.57 -3.38
N TYR A 105 -6.46 11.27 -2.20
CA TYR A 105 -7.89 11.45 -1.90
C TYR A 105 -8.24 12.94 -1.82
N ILE A 106 -7.40 13.72 -1.15
CA ILE A 106 -7.59 15.16 -0.95
C ILE A 106 -7.58 15.88 -2.29
N ARG A 107 -6.60 15.62 -3.18
CA ARG A 107 -6.55 16.21 -4.53
C ARG A 107 -7.78 15.83 -5.38
N GLN A 108 -8.35 14.65 -5.17
CA GLN A 108 -9.59 14.24 -5.84
C GLN A 108 -10.82 14.96 -5.27
N ALA A 109 -10.80 15.37 -4.00
CA ALA A 109 -11.90 16.06 -3.32
C ALA A 109 -11.85 17.59 -3.45
N GLU A 110 -10.67 18.18 -3.65
CA GLU A 110 -10.43 19.63 -3.78
C GLU A 110 -10.98 20.25 -5.09
N GLY A 111 -11.65 19.49 -5.95
CA GLY A 111 -12.38 20.07 -7.07
C GLY A 111 -11.51 20.58 -8.21
N LEU A 112 -10.38 19.93 -8.50
CA LEU A 112 -9.80 19.95 -9.85
C LEU A 112 -10.64 19.04 -10.78
N TYR A 113 -11.92 19.38 -10.90
CA TYR A 113 -12.92 18.78 -11.79
C TYR A 113 -13.41 19.82 -12.80
#